data_AF-A0A850KT67-F1
#
_entry.id   AF-A0A850KT67-F1
#
_cell.length_a   1.000
_cell.length_b   1.000
_cell.length_c   1.000
_cell.angle_alpha   90.00
_cell.angle_beta   90.00
_cell.angle_gamma   90.00
#
_symmetry.space_group_name_H-M   'P 1'
#
loop_
_entity.id
_entity.type
_entity.pdbx_description
1 polymer ?
#
loop_
_entity_poly.entity_id
_entity_poly.type
_entity_poly.pdbx_seq_one_letter_code
_entity_poly.pdbx_strand_id
1 'polypeptide(L)'
;MRFAIMVAALGLVMGAPVVAPTSVMNKAEAQAVSMTMEEQTLQAQLIALAQAGDTDGVNALVRAKLAQGKGAMVAKVAKAMASMGAQLASTDPDSAAALVNAAVTIVGNPAVSASDTTAADSVGASAGQAVATLNASGNPSAVTASASIQQQVSVSSNSTVQSSYMSGMNNQQTGTTQTVQTTQTTQQQTGSTNTVVVVPPRPTTPDTPTVPVIVEPNPDQSGSPT
;
A
#
# COMPACT_ATOMS: atom_id res chain seq x y z
N MET A 1 17.33 -38.28 -2.14
CA MET A 1 18.25 -38.35 -0.99
C MET A 1 17.61 -37.58 0.17
N ARG A 2 17.43 -38.28 1.28
CA ARG A 2 17.04 -37.84 2.61
C ARG A 2 17.81 -36.61 3.09
N PHE A 3 17.10 -35.55 3.49
CA PHE A 3 17.60 -34.56 4.44
C PHE A 3 16.51 -34.23 5.46
N ALA A 4 16.76 -34.69 6.68
CA ALA A 4 16.04 -34.37 7.89
C ALA A 4 16.44 -32.97 8.36
N ILE A 5 15.49 -32.19 8.88
CA ILE A 5 15.80 -31.10 9.81
C ILE A 5 14.96 -31.34 11.07
N MET A 6 15.71 -31.45 12.17
CA MET A 6 15.30 -31.74 13.52
C MET A 6 14.18 -30.82 14.01
N VAL A 7 13.13 -31.45 14.53
CA VAL A 7 12.22 -30.84 15.50
C VAL A 7 12.91 -30.92 16.86
N ALA A 8 13.37 -29.78 17.38
CA ALA A 8 13.74 -29.68 18.78
C ALA A 8 12.47 -29.68 19.62
N ALA A 9 12.38 -30.69 20.49
CA ALA A 9 11.24 -30.99 21.32
C ALA A 9 11.32 -30.31 22.69
N LEU A 10 10.14 -30.21 23.31
CA LEU A 10 9.84 -30.17 24.75
C LEU A 10 10.02 -28.87 25.54
N GLY A 11 8.86 -28.44 26.06
CA GLY A 11 8.71 -27.65 27.27
C GLY A 11 7.26 -27.73 27.78
N LEU A 12 6.78 -28.94 28.09
CA LEU A 12 5.58 -29.11 28.94
C LEU A 12 5.92 -28.62 30.35
N VAL A 13 5.20 -27.62 30.84
CA VAL A 13 5.05 -27.38 32.28
C VAL A 13 3.57 -27.35 32.59
N MET A 14 3.08 -28.48 33.11
CA MET A 14 1.86 -28.56 33.91
C MET A 14 2.25 -28.25 35.37
N GLY A 15 1.64 -27.23 35.97
CA GLY A 15 1.84 -26.85 37.36
C GLY A 15 0.74 -25.87 37.82
N ALA A 16 0.13 -26.18 38.97
CA ALA A 16 -1.13 -25.65 39.51
C ALA A 16 -1.12 -24.15 39.92
N PRO A 17 -2.27 -23.55 40.35
CA PRO A 17 -2.44 -22.11 40.45
C PRO A 17 -1.84 -21.56 41.75
N VAL A 18 -1.09 -20.47 41.66
CA VAL A 18 -0.69 -19.66 42.82
C VAL A 18 -1.30 -18.28 42.66
N VAL A 19 -2.17 -17.91 43.60
CA VAL A 19 -2.81 -16.62 43.71
C VAL A 19 -1.95 -15.70 44.59
N ALA A 20 -1.90 -14.43 44.18
CA ALA A 20 -1.70 -13.19 44.97
C ALA A 20 -0.35 -12.45 44.75
N PRO A 21 -0.28 -11.14 45.04
CA PRO A 21 -0.99 -10.07 44.32
C PRO A 21 -0.08 -8.86 44.00
N THR A 22 -0.58 -7.95 43.15
CA THR A 22 -0.19 -6.53 42.99
C THR A 22 1.29 -6.19 42.80
N SER A 23 1.64 -5.77 41.57
CA SER A 23 2.21 -4.43 41.30
C SER A 23 2.43 -4.22 39.81
N VAL A 24 1.97 -3.06 39.32
CA VAL A 24 2.26 -2.45 38.01
C VAL A 24 1.99 -3.32 36.77
N MET A 25 0.69 -3.46 36.46
CA MET A 25 0.23 -3.89 35.13
C MET A 25 0.68 -2.84 34.10
N ASN A 26 1.84 -3.07 33.49
CA ASN A 26 2.33 -2.26 32.39
C ASN A 26 1.34 -2.46 31.23
N LYS A 27 0.69 -1.37 30.82
CA LYS A 27 -0.43 -1.36 29.86
C LYS A 27 -0.03 -1.76 28.43
N ALA A 28 1.15 -2.35 28.25
CA ALA A 28 1.76 -2.75 26.99
C ALA A 28 1.67 -4.26 26.70
N GLU A 29 1.33 -5.10 27.69
CA GLU A 29 1.30 -6.58 27.50
C GLU A 29 -0.11 -7.17 27.34
N ALA A 30 -1.16 -6.35 27.38
CA ALA A 30 -2.55 -6.79 27.25
C ALA A 30 -3.08 -6.85 25.80
N GLN A 31 -2.19 -6.89 24.80
CA GLN A 31 -2.54 -7.11 23.39
C GLN A 31 -1.60 -8.11 22.71
N ALA A 32 -1.13 -9.13 23.44
CA ALA A 32 -0.81 -10.39 22.77
C ALA A 32 -2.14 -11.01 22.35
N VAL A 33 -2.65 -10.64 21.17
CA VAL A 33 -3.70 -11.40 20.51
C VAL A 33 -3.08 -12.77 20.20
N SER A 34 -3.22 -13.72 21.13
CA SER A 34 -2.72 -15.07 20.99
C SER A 34 -3.24 -15.64 19.68
N MET A 35 -2.39 -15.68 18.64
CA MET A 35 -2.76 -16.32 17.39
C MET A 35 -2.92 -17.80 17.65
N THR A 36 -4.03 -18.37 17.18
CA THR A 36 -4.22 -19.82 17.25
C THR A 36 -3.15 -20.53 16.41
N MET A 37 -2.82 -21.78 16.74
CA MET A 37 -1.85 -22.55 15.93
C MET A 37 -2.31 -22.67 14.46
N GLU A 38 -3.62 -22.71 14.21
CA GLU A 38 -4.16 -22.68 12.86
C GLU A 38 -3.90 -21.35 12.15
N GLU A 39 -4.12 -20.21 12.83
CA GLU A 39 -3.82 -18.88 12.30
C GLU A 39 -2.34 -18.73 11.92
N GLN A 40 -1.43 -19.22 12.78
CA GLN A 40 0.01 -19.20 12.51
C GLN A 40 0.36 -20.05 11.29
N THR A 41 -0.24 -21.23 11.17
CA THR A 41 -0.03 -22.13 10.03
C THR A 41 -0.53 -21.50 8.74
N LEU A 42 -1.71 -20.88 8.75
CA LEU A 42 -2.28 -20.17 7.61
C LEU A 42 -1.39 -18.99 7.20
N GLN A 43 -0.93 -18.19 8.17
CA GLN A 43 -0.03 -17.09 7.93
C GLN A 43 1.28 -17.55 7.30
N ALA A 44 1.92 -18.58 7.84
CA ALA A 44 3.16 -19.11 7.28
C ALA A 44 3.00 -19.59 5.83
N GLN A 45 1.91 -20.30 5.51
CA GLN A 45 1.62 -20.75 4.15
C GLN A 45 1.38 -19.57 3.20
N LEU A 46 0.58 -18.57 3.61
CA LEU A 46 0.32 -17.39 2.79
C LEU A 46 1.57 -16.54 2.58
N ILE A 47 2.43 -16.42 3.58
CA ILE A 47 3.73 -15.76 3.45
C ILE A 47 4.61 -16.50 2.45
N ALA A 48 4.72 -17.83 2.55
CA ALA A 48 5.54 -18.62 1.64
C ALA A 48 5.06 -18.48 0.18
N LEU A 49 3.75 -18.55 -0.04
CA LEU A 49 3.16 -18.34 -1.37
C LEU A 49 3.38 -16.90 -1.88
N ALA A 50 3.22 -15.90 -1.02
CA ALA A 50 3.46 -14.51 -1.36
C ALA A 50 4.93 -14.26 -1.77
N GLN A 51 5.88 -14.77 -0.98
CA GLN A 51 7.31 -14.66 -1.27
C GLN A 51 7.72 -15.43 -2.53
N ALA A 52 6.99 -16.51 -2.87
CA ALA A 52 7.18 -17.23 -4.12
C ALA A 52 6.52 -16.55 -5.34
N GLY A 53 5.74 -15.47 -5.13
CA GLY A 53 4.95 -14.82 -6.19
C GLY A 53 3.75 -15.63 -6.66
N ASP A 54 3.37 -16.70 -5.95
CA ASP A 54 2.28 -17.61 -6.31
C ASP A 54 0.91 -17.04 -5.91
N THR A 55 0.45 -16.06 -6.69
CA THR A 55 -0.83 -15.38 -6.45
C THR A 55 -2.02 -16.32 -6.61
N ASP A 56 -1.94 -17.31 -7.50
CA ASP A 56 -2.97 -18.33 -7.68
C ASP A 56 -3.05 -19.26 -6.47
N GLY A 57 -1.90 -19.68 -5.93
CA GLY A 57 -1.81 -20.41 -4.67
C GLY A 57 -2.39 -19.64 -3.49
N VAL A 58 -2.08 -18.34 -3.36
CA VAL A 58 -2.70 -17.45 -2.36
C VAL A 58 -4.22 -17.47 -2.49
N ASN A 59 -4.75 -17.25 -3.70
CA ASN A 59 -6.18 -17.23 -3.97
C ASN A 59 -6.85 -18.58 -3.68
N ALA A 60 -6.21 -19.69 -4.05
CA ALA A 60 -6.72 -21.04 -3.80
C ALA A 60 -6.81 -21.33 -2.30
N LEU A 61 -5.77 -21.00 -1.53
CA LEU A 61 -5.75 -21.20 -0.09
C LEU A 61 -6.79 -20.33 0.63
N VAL A 62 -6.93 -19.06 0.22
CA VAL A 62 -7.97 -18.15 0.71
C VAL A 62 -9.36 -18.71 0.45
N ARG A 63 -9.65 -19.16 -0.78
CA ARG A 63 -10.94 -19.77 -1.15
C ARG A 63 -11.23 -21.02 -0.32
N ALA A 64 -10.24 -21.88 -0.11
CA ALA A 64 -10.38 -23.07 0.72
C ALA A 64 -10.73 -22.72 2.17
N LYS A 65 -10.09 -21.70 2.75
CA LYS A 65 -10.40 -21.23 4.11
C LYS A 65 -11.74 -20.51 4.21
N LEU A 66 -12.14 -19.76 3.20
CA LEU A 66 -13.48 -19.17 3.12
C LEU A 66 -14.58 -20.22 3.06
N ALA A 67 -14.38 -21.30 2.28
CA ALA A 67 -15.31 -22.43 2.24
C ALA A 67 -15.45 -23.15 3.60
N GLN A 68 -14.43 -23.05 4.46
CA GLN A 68 -14.48 -23.53 5.84
C GLN A 68 -15.11 -22.53 6.83
N GLY A 69 -15.63 -21.39 6.36
CA GLY A 69 -16.17 -20.32 7.21
C GLY A 69 -15.12 -19.49 7.93
N LYS A 70 -13.83 -19.58 7.54
CA LYS A 70 -12.71 -18.95 8.25
C LYS A 70 -12.34 -17.57 7.69
N GLY A 71 -13.31 -16.83 7.15
CA GLY A 71 -13.07 -15.53 6.52
C GLY A 71 -12.47 -14.49 7.47
N ALA A 72 -12.94 -14.42 8.72
CA ALA A 72 -12.38 -13.50 9.73
C ALA A 72 -10.91 -13.84 10.07
N MET A 73 -10.58 -15.13 10.08
CA MET A 73 -9.20 -15.61 10.28
C MET A 73 -8.29 -15.17 9.13
N VAL A 74 -8.76 -15.37 7.89
CA VAL A 74 -8.04 -14.92 6.68
C VAL A 74 -7.85 -13.41 6.69
N ALA A 75 -8.87 -12.65 7.07
CA ALA A 75 -8.80 -11.19 7.17
C ALA A 75 -7.78 -10.72 8.21
N LYS A 76 -7.76 -11.37 9.39
CA LYS A 76 -6.75 -11.11 10.44
C LYS A 76 -5.34 -11.39 9.94
N VAL A 77 -5.14 -12.50 9.24
CA VAL A 77 -3.83 -12.85 8.64
C VAL A 77 -3.43 -11.83 7.57
N ALA A 78 -4.35 -11.38 6.71
CA ALA A 78 -4.08 -10.34 5.72
C ALA A 78 -3.63 -9.03 6.37
N LYS A 79 -4.30 -8.58 7.44
CA LYS A 79 -3.87 -7.41 8.23
C LYS A 79 -2.45 -7.59 8.78
N ALA A 80 -2.16 -8.76 9.35
CA ALA A 80 -0.83 -9.06 9.87
C ALA A 80 0.23 -9.04 8.77
N MET A 81 -0.05 -9.63 7.61
CA MET A 81 0.85 -9.61 6.44
C MET A 81 1.13 -8.19 5.95
N ALA A 82 0.10 -7.35 5.80
CA ALA A 82 0.29 -5.96 5.39
C ALA A 82 1.12 -5.17 6.41
N SER A 83 0.85 -5.36 7.71
CA SER A 83 1.61 -4.73 8.79
C SER A 83 3.08 -5.17 8.80
N MET A 84 3.36 -6.47 8.61
CA MET A 84 4.74 -6.98 8.49
C MET A 84 5.43 -6.40 7.27
N GLY A 85 4.75 -6.33 6.13
CA GLY A 85 5.31 -5.72 4.92
C GLY A 85 5.65 -4.24 5.12
N ALA A 86 4.79 -3.47 5.80
CA ALA A 86 5.08 -2.08 6.15
C ALA A 86 6.30 -1.93 7.06
N GLN A 87 6.52 -2.86 8.00
CA GLN A 87 7.70 -2.87 8.87
C GLN A 87 8.99 -3.24 8.13
N LEU A 88 8.90 -4.13 7.14
CA LEU A 88 10.04 -4.56 6.33
C LEU A 88 10.44 -3.57 5.24
N ALA A 89 9.58 -2.59 4.92
CA ALA A 89 9.79 -1.64 3.82
C ALA A 89 11.17 -0.96 3.78
N SER A 90 11.79 -0.67 4.93
CA SER A 90 13.11 -0.05 5.00
C SER A 90 14.28 -1.05 4.94
N THR A 91 14.05 -2.32 5.22
CA THR A 91 15.11 -3.33 5.40
C THR A 91 15.10 -4.42 4.32
N ASP A 92 13.93 -4.76 3.82
CA ASP A 92 13.70 -5.77 2.78
C ASP A 92 12.52 -5.33 1.89
N PRO A 93 12.80 -4.47 0.88
CA PRO A 93 11.77 -3.95 -0.03
C PRO A 93 11.01 -5.03 -0.81
N ASP A 94 11.70 -6.10 -1.20
CA ASP A 94 11.10 -7.14 -2.03
C ASP A 94 10.11 -7.99 -1.22
N SER A 95 10.50 -8.41 -0.01
CA SER A 95 9.59 -9.08 0.92
C SER A 95 8.43 -8.15 1.34
N ALA A 96 8.71 -6.87 1.55
CA ALA A 96 7.67 -5.89 1.87
C ALA A 96 6.60 -5.82 0.77
N ALA A 97 7.00 -5.68 -0.49
CA ALA A 97 6.07 -5.67 -1.62
C ALA A 97 5.30 -6.98 -1.76
N ALA A 98 5.98 -8.13 -1.65
CA ALA A 98 5.33 -9.44 -1.74
C ALA A 98 4.20 -9.59 -0.71
N LEU A 99 4.49 -9.26 0.56
CA LEU A 99 3.53 -9.38 1.65
C LEU A 99 2.36 -8.40 1.52
N VAL A 100 2.62 -7.14 1.19
CA VAL A 100 1.58 -6.12 1.01
C VAL A 100 0.69 -6.48 -0.19
N ASN A 101 1.28 -6.88 -1.32
CA ASN A 101 0.51 -7.25 -2.52
C ASN A 101 -0.39 -8.45 -2.28
N ALA A 102 0.12 -9.47 -1.58
CA ALA A 102 -0.67 -10.61 -1.19
C ALA A 102 -1.81 -10.19 -0.25
N ALA A 103 -1.54 -9.35 0.75
CA ALA A 103 -2.59 -8.84 1.65
C ALA A 103 -3.68 -8.06 0.89
N VAL A 104 -3.31 -7.18 -0.03
CA VAL A 104 -4.23 -6.44 -0.91
C VAL A 104 -5.08 -7.41 -1.74
N THR A 105 -4.45 -8.43 -2.31
CA THR A 105 -5.15 -9.48 -3.07
C THR A 105 -6.17 -10.22 -2.19
N ILE A 106 -5.77 -10.59 -0.98
CA ILE A 106 -6.63 -11.33 -0.03
C ILE A 106 -7.88 -10.51 0.32
N VAL A 107 -7.73 -9.22 0.68
CA VAL A 107 -8.89 -8.36 1.04
C VAL A 107 -9.67 -7.85 -0.18
N GLY A 108 -9.08 -7.93 -1.38
CA GLY A 108 -9.79 -7.74 -2.64
C GLY A 108 -10.88 -8.78 -2.87
N ASN A 109 -10.82 -9.94 -2.20
CA ASN A 109 -11.91 -10.90 -2.18
C ASN A 109 -13.09 -10.37 -1.33
N PRO A 110 -14.29 -10.18 -1.91
CA PRO A 110 -15.44 -9.63 -1.19
C PRO A 110 -15.86 -10.45 0.03
N ALA A 111 -15.68 -11.78 0.01
CA ALA A 111 -16.04 -12.64 1.13
C ALA A 111 -15.12 -12.46 2.34
N VAL A 112 -13.84 -12.10 2.13
CA VAL A 112 -12.92 -11.76 3.22
C VAL A 112 -13.33 -10.43 3.84
N SER A 113 -13.56 -9.41 3.02
CA SER A 113 -13.98 -8.07 3.50
C SER A 113 -15.36 -8.07 4.16
N ALA A 114 -16.27 -8.96 3.74
CA ALA A 114 -17.56 -9.15 4.42
C ALA A 114 -17.40 -9.82 5.80
N SER A 115 -16.34 -10.62 5.99
CA SER A 115 -16.07 -11.31 7.26
C SER A 115 -15.38 -10.40 8.30
N ASP A 116 -14.67 -9.38 7.85
CA ASP A 116 -14.10 -8.32 8.69
C ASP A 116 -14.01 -7.04 7.86
N THR A 117 -14.94 -6.11 8.12
CA THR A 117 -15.06 -4.87 7.36
C THR A 117 -13.89 -3.91 7.57
N THR A 118 -13.10 -4.08 8.63
CA THR A 118 -11.92 -3.25 8.92
C THR A 118 -10.66 -3.72 8.19
N ALA A 119 -10.69 -4.91 7.59
CA ALA A 119 -9.51 -5.52 6.99
C ALA A 119 -9.02 -4.74 5.76
N ALA A 120 -9.93 -4.32 4.89
CA ALA A 120 -9.60 -3.52 3.71
C ALA A 120 -8.97 -2.17 4.09
N ASP A 121 -9.52 -1.49 5.10
CA ASP A 121 -8.96 -0.23 5.63
C ASP A 121 -7.56 -0.42 6.18
N SER A 122 -7.40 -1.42 7.06
CA SER A 122 -6.12 -1.68 7.72
C SER A 122 -5.03 -2.07 6.71
N VAL A 123 -5.36 -2.93 5.75
CA VAL A 123 -4.44 -3.33 4.68
C VAL A 123 -4.09 -2.16 3.77
N GLY A 124 -5.08 -1.34 3.39
CA GLY A 124 -4.85 -0.13 2.60
C GLY A 124 -3.91 0.83 3.31
N ALA A 125 -4.17 1.15 4.59
CA ALA A 125 -3.33 2.03 5.39
C ALA A 125 -1.88 1.51 5.51
N SER A 126 -1.69 0.22 5.78
CA SER A 126 -0.35 -0.39 5.82
C SER A 126 0.34 -0.37 4.46
N ALA A 127 -0.37 -0.55 3.35
CA ALA A 127 0.18 -0.41 2.01
C ALA A 127 0.67 1.02 1.74
N GLY A 128 -0.10 2.02 2.17
CA GLY A 128 0.27 3.43 2.06
C GLY A 128 1.52 3.76 2.87
N GLN A 129 1.58 3.26 4.11
CA GLN A 129 2.76 3.39 4.97
C GLN A 129 3.99 2.72 4.36
N ALA A 130 3.85 1.50 3.84
CA ALA A 130 4.94 0.77 3.20
C ALA A 130 5.52 1.58 2.02
N VAL A 131 4.66 2.10 1.14
CA VAL A 131 5.09 2.92 0.00
C VAL A 131 5.78 4.21 0.45
N ALA A 132 5.24 4.91 1.46
CA ALA A 132 5.88 6.10 2.00
C ALA A 132 7.30 5.80 2.51
N THR A 133 7.46 4.71 3.27
CA THR A 133 8.77 4.25 3.77
C THR A 133 9.71 3.85 2.64
N LEU A 134 9.22 3.11 1.62
CA LEU A 134 10.01 2.69 0.47
C LEU A 134 10.53 3.91 -0.32
N ASN A 135 9.66 4.88 -0.57
CA ASN A 135 10.01 6.12 -1.28
C ASN A 135 11.04 6.97 -0.50
N ALA A 136 11.03 6.89 0.82
CA ALA A 136 12.00 7.58 1.68
C ALA A 136 13.36 6.85 1.78
N SER A 137 13.45 5.57 1.40
CA SER A 137 14.62 4.72 1.68
C SER A 137 15.87 5.01 0.84
N GLY A 138 15.72 5.61 -0.34
CA GLY A 138 16.82 5.81 -1.31
C GLY A 138 17.39 4.52 -1.93
N ASN A 139 16.80 3.36 -1.66
CA ASN A 139 17.22 2.07 -2.20
C ASN A 139 16.64 1.84 -3.62
N PRO A 140 17.42 1.45 -4.64
CA PRO A 140 16.91 1.16 -5.98
C PRO A 140 15.79 0.10 -6.00
N SER A 141 15.90 -0.96 -5.19
CA SER A 141 14.88 -2.00 -5.08
C SER A 141 13.57 -1.46 -4.50
N ALA A 142 13.63 -0.40 -3.69
CA ALA A 142 12.43 0.23 -3.13
C ALA A 142 11.59 0.96 -4.19
N VAL A 143 12.18 1.38 -5.31
CA VAL A 143 11.44 1.98 -6.43
C VAL A 143 10.54 0.93 -7.09
N THR A 144 11.08 -0.24 -7.40
CA THR A 144 10.30 -1.34 -8.00
C THR A 144 9.25 -1.87 -7.02
N ALA A 145 9.62 -2.06 -5.75
CA ALA A 145 8.71 -2.50 -4.70
C ALA A 145 7.53 -1.52 -4.50
N SER A 146 7.81 -0.22 -4.41
CA SER A 146 6.76 0.80 -4.23
C SER A 146 5.85 0.91 -5.44
N ALA A 147 6.39 0.82 -6.66
CA ALA A 147 5.59 0.81 -7.89
C ALA A 147 4.69 -0.43 -7.98
N SER A 148 5.22 -1.60 -7.56
CA SER A 148 4.46 -2.85 -7.49
C SER A 148 3.26 -2.75 -6.54
N ILE A 149 3.47 -2.20 -5.33
CA ILE A 149 2.37 -1.97 -4.37
C ILE A 149 1.35 -0.97 -4.92
N GLN A 150 1.80 0.14 -5.50
CA GLN A 150 0.93 1.14 -6.13
C GLN A 150 0.06 0.53 -7.22
N GLN A 151 0.65 -0.28 -8.10
CA GLN A 151 -0.07 -0.97 -9.15
C GLN A 151 -1.11 -1.93 -8.57
N GLN A 152 -0.73 -2.75 -7.58
CA GLN A 152 -1.62 -3.72 -6.97
C GLN A 152 -2.81 -3.07 -6.27
N VAL A 153 -2.59 -1.94 -5.57
CA VAL A 153 -3.69 -1.16 -4.97
C VAL A 153 -4.58 -0.56 -6.05
N SER A 154 -4.00 -0.01 -7.12
CA SER A 154 -4.76 0.62 -8.21
C SER A 154 -5.67 -0.35 -8.95
N VAL A 155 -5.24 -1.61 -9.12
CA VAL A 155 -6.07 -2.66 -9.74
C VAL A 155 -6.97 -3.39 -8.75
N SER A 156 -6.88 -3.09 -7.45
CA SER A 156 -7.75 -3.68 -6.44
C SER A 156 -9.20 -3.29 -6.73
N SER A 157 -10.11 -4.27 -6.74
CA SER A 157 -11.55 -4.05 -6.88
C SER A 157 -12.19 -3.46 -5.62
N ASN A 158 -11.44 -3.34 -4.52
CA ASN A 158 -11.92 -2.86 -3.24
C ASN A 158 -11.56 -1.37 -3.06
N SER A 159 -12.56 -0.49 -3.19
CA SER A 159 -12.41 0.96 -3.08
C SER A 159 -11.96 1.43 -1.68
N THR A 160 -12.25 0.65 -0.64
CA THR A 160 -11.76 0.90 0.72
C THR A 160 -10.25 0.75 0.80
N VAL A 161 -9.67 -0.24 0.11
CA VAL A 161 -8.20 -0.37 0.02
C VAL A 161 -7.60 0.85 -0.67
N GLN A 162 -8.18 1.30 -1.78
CA GLN A 162 -7.69 2.45 -2.55
C GLN A 162 -7.72 3.76 -1.74
N SER A 163 -8.83 4.03 -1.05
CA SER A 163 -8.99 5.25 -0.24
C SER A 163 -8.11 5.25 1.01
N SER A 164 -8.05 4.13 1.73
CA SER A 164 -7.21 3.99 2.93
C SER A 164 -5.71 3.94 2.61
N TYR A 165 -5.34 3.48 1.42
CA TYR A 165 -3.98 3.61 0.89
C TYR A 165 -3.50 5.06 0.80
N MET A 166 -4.32 5.94 0.21
CA MET A 166 -3.97 7.37 0.12
C MET A 166 -3.82 8.00 1.51
N SER A 167 -4.70 7.62 2.44
CA SER A 167 -4.62 8.08 3.83
C SER A 167 -3.36 7.59 4.54
N GLY A 168 -2.96 6.32 4.32
CA GLY A 168 -1.74 5.74 4.87
C GLY A 168 -0.46 6.42 4.38
N MET A 169 -0.45 6.89 3.13
CA MET A 169 0.69 7.63 2.57
C MET A 169 0.86 9.01 3.22
N ASN A 170 -0.25 9.73 3.44
CA ASN A 170 -0.23 11.07 4.03
C ASN A 170 0.20 11.10 5.51
N ASN A 171 -0.07 10.03 6.28
CA ASN A 171 0.25 9.96 7.70
C ASN A 171 1.76 9.86 8.02
N GLN A 172 2.62 9.62 7.03
CA GLN A 172 4.09 9.60 7.19
C GLN A 172 4.77 10.89 6.67
N GLN A 173 4.03 11.80 6.02
CA GLN A 173 4.60 13.03 5.43
C GLN A 173 4.76 14.20 6.41
N THR A 174 4.50 14.03 7.70
CA THR A 174 4.63 15.09 8.73
C THR A 174 6.08 15.52 9.03
N GLY A 175 7.08 15.12 8.22
CA GLY A 175 8.50 15.40 8.50
C GLY A 175 9.35 15.95 7.34
N THR A 176 8.95 15.80 6.08
CA THR A 176 9.73 16.31 4.95
C THR A 176 8.82 16.73 3.80
N THR A 177 8.94 18.00 3.38
CA THR A 177 8.28 18.53 2.20
C THR A 177 8.84 17.85 0.96
N GLN A 178 8.25 16.73 0.55
CA GLN A 178 8.56 16.07 -0.71
C GLN A 178 7.53 16.54 -1.75
N THR A 179 7.99 17.34 -2.71
CA THR A 179 7.22 17.75 -3.88
C THR A 179 6.93 16.51 -4.73
N VAL A 180 5.74 15.94 -4.61
CA VAL A 180 5.28 14.88 -5.50
C VAL A 180 4.91 15.52 -6.84
N GLN A 181 5.78 15.36 -7.84
CA GLN A 181 5.46 15.70 -9.23
C GLN A 181 4.54 14.60 -9.78
N THR A 182 3.23 14.82 -9.64
CA THR A 182 2.21 14.00 -10.31
C THR A 182 2.15 14.40 -11.77
N THR A 183 2.67 13.56 -12.67
CA THR A 183 2.31 13.62 -14.09
C THR A 183 0.89 13.06 -14.23
N GLN A 184 -0.09 13.94 -14.02
CA GLN A 184 -1.51 13.62 -14.18
C GLN A 184 -1.88 13.81 -15.66
N THR A 185 -2.18 12.72 -16.36
CA THR A 185 -2.87 12.78 -17.65
C THR A 185 -4.31 13.25 -17.39
N THR A 186 -4.58 14.48 -17.79
CA THR A 186 -5.88 15.16 -17.66
C THR A 186 -7.02 14.39 -18.34
N GLN A 187 -8.00 13.93 -17.54
CA GLN A 187 -9.39 13.89 -17.97
C GLN A 187 -10.18 14.90 -17.13
N GLN A 188 -10.86 15.80 -17.84
CA GLN A 188 -11.64 16.91 -17.32
C GLN A 188 -12.81 16.43 -16.47
N GLN A 189 -12.91 16.87 -15.21
CA GLN A 189 -14.20 17.07 -14.55
C GLN A 189 -14.18 18.32 -13.67
N THR A 190 -15.08 19.23 -14.02
CA THR A 190 -15.36 20.54 -13.44
C THR A 190 -15.91 20.41 -12.01
N GLY A 191 -15.29 21.10 -11.05
CA GLY A 191 -15.78 21.21 -9.67
C GLY A 191 -15.11 22.36 -8.92
N SER A 192 -15.85 23.45 -8.73
CA SER A 192 -15.41 24.74 -8.17
C SER A 192 -14.92 24.65 -6.72
N THR A 193 -13.78 25.26 -6.40
CA THR A 193 -13.37 25.60 -5.02
C THR A 193 -12.77 27.01 -4.99
N ASN A 194 -13.31 27.89 -4.14
CA ASN A 194 -12.82 29.25 -3.93
C ASN A 194 -11.42 29.23 -3.30
N THR A 195 -10.44 29.89 -3.93
CA THR A 195 -9.09 30.07 -3.39
C THR A 195 -8.83 31.56 -3.18
N VAL A 196 -8.52 31.95 -1.94
CA VAL A 196 -7.96 33.26 -1.60
C VAL A 196 -6.58 33.38 -2.24
N VAL A 197 -6.42 34.32 -3.16
CA VAL A 197 -5.16 34.57 -3.88
C VAL A 197 -4.24 35.44 -3.01
N VAL A 198 -3.17 34.84 -2.47
CA VAL A 198 -2.01 35.61 -1.99
C VAL A 198 -1.07 35.79 -3.18
N VAL A 199 -0.95 37.03 -3.66
CA VAL A 199 -0.12 37.43 -4.80
C VAL A 199 1.36 37.52 -4.38
N PRO A 200 2.30 36.81 -5.03
CA PRO A 200 3.74 37.06 -4.86
C PRO A 200 4.18 38.35 -5.59
N PRO A 201 5.18 39.11 -5.10
CA PRO A 201 5.70 40.26 -5.82
C PRO A 201 6.35 39.85 -7.15
N ARG A 202 6.03 40.60 -8.20
CA ARG A 202 6.40 40.39 -9.61
C ARG A 202 7.91 40.61 -9.84
N PRO A 203 8.64 39.72 -10.52
CA PRO A 203 9.95 40.02 -11.07
C PRO A 203 9.82 40.99 -12.25
N THR A 204 10.55 42.11 -12.24
CA THR A 204 10.62 43.06 -13.35
C THR A 204 11.52 42.53 -14.47
N THR A 205 10.96 42.31 -15.67
CA THR A 205 11.71 42.07 -16.92
C THR A 205 12.30 43.39 -17.48
N PRO A 206 13.54 43.39 -18.01
CA PRO A 206 14.06 44.50 -18.80
C PRO A 206 13.43 44.58 -20.20
N ASP A 207 13.08 45.79 -20.64
CA ASP A 207 12.49 46.10 -21.94
C ASP A 207 13.42 45.77 -23.13
N THR A 208 12.95 44.93 -24.04
CA THR A 208 13.44 44.90 -25.43
C THR A 208 12.23 45.06 -26.36
N PRO A 209 12.19 46.05 -27.28
CA PRO A 209 11.05 46.21 -28.19
C PRO A 209 11.10 45.14 -29.30
N THR A 210 10.08 44.26 -29.32
CA THR A 210 9.82 43.33 -30.44
C THR A 210 9.12 44.09 -31.57
N VAL A 211 9.77 44.19 -32.72
CA VAL A 211 9.16 44.68 -33.98
C VAL A 211 8.17 43.62 -34.49
N PRO A 212 6.90 43.95 -34.79
CA PRO A 212 5.98 43.00 -35.39
C PRO A 212 6.30 42.81 -36.89
N VAL A 213 6.66 41.59 -37.29
CA VAL A 213 6.61 41.18 -38.70
C VAL A 213 5.15 40.89 -39.03
N ILE A 214 4.50 41.82 -39.71
CA ILE A 214 3.20 41.59 -40.36
C ILE A 214 3.50 40.80 -41.63
N VAL A 215 3.11 39.52 -41.67
CA VAL A 215 3.04 38.77 -42.93
C VAL A 215 1.69 39.15 -43.57
N GLU A 216 1.71 40.06 -44.54
CA GLU A 216 0.53 40.34 -45.36
C GLU A 216 0.17 39.10 -46.20
N PRO A 217 -1.10 38.68 -46.21
CA PRO A 217 -1.58 37.73 -47.21
C PRO A 217 -1.66 38.45 -48.56
N ASN A 218 -0.82 38.02 -49.51
CA ASN A 218 -0.72 38.59 -50.85
C ASN A 218 -2.08 38.48 -51.60
N PRO A 219 -2.81 39.59 -51.86
CA PRO A 219 -4.12 39.55 -52.50
C PRO A 219 -4.10 40.33 -53.82
N ASP A 220 -3.24 39.92 -54.76
CA ASP A 220 -3.28 40.27 -56.19
C ASP A 220 -2.29 39.29 -56.85
N GLN A 221 -2.66 38.31 -57.68
CA GLN A 221 -3.28 38.52 -58.98
C GLN A 221 -4.17 37.34 -59.38
N SER A 222 -5.42 37.66 -59.67
CA SER A 222 -6.36 36.83 -60.43
C SER A 222 -6.15 37.04 -61.94
N GLY A 223 -5.85 35.97 -62.69
CA GLY A 223 -6.28 35.72 -64.08
C GLY A 223 -5.61 36.43 -65.30
N SER A 224 -5.03 35.61 -66.20
CA SER A 224 -5.08 35.50 -67.70
C SER A 224 -5.35 36.71 -68.64
N PRO A 225 -5.23 36.63 -70.00
CA PRO A 225 -4.41 35.84 -70.94
C PRO A 225 -3.68 36.70 -72.04
N THR A 226 -2.74 36.12 -72.80
CA THR A 226 -2.53 36.27 -74.28
C THR A 226 -1.53 35.24 -74.77
#